data_AF-A0A699WPT0-F1
#
_entry.id   AF-A0A699WPT0-F1
#
_cell.length_a   1.000
_cell.length_b   1.000
_cell.length_c   1.000
_cell.angle_alpha   90.00
_cell.angle_beta   90.00
_cell.angle_gamma   90.00
#
_symmetry.space_group_name_H-M   'P 1'
#
loop_
_entity.id
_entity.type
_entity.pdbx_description
1 polymer ?
#
loop_
_entity_poly.entity_id
_entity_poly.type
_entity_poly.pdbx_seq_one_letter_code
_entity_poly.pdbx_strand_id
1 'polypeptide(L)'
;MQEVFDGLERDWRKRVFIQGNLSKQETLNKHKARVDGGDESVLFGLASFAEGVDLPGAYCEHVVIAKIPFAVPDDPVEAALAEWIEARGGNPFMEIAVPDAS
;
A
#
# COMPACT_ATOMS: atom_id res chain seq x y z
N MET A 1 1.00 -4.52 9.70
CA MET A 1 -0.39 -4.37 9.22
C MET A 1 -1.37 -5.04 10.15
N GLN A 2 -1.23 -6.35 10.42
CA GLN A 2 -2.15 -7.08 11.29
C GLN A 2 -2.26 -6.46 12.69
N GLU A 3 -1.13 -6.15 13.33
CA GLU A 3 -1.11 -5.49 14.64
C GLU A 3 -1.85 -4.13 14.65
N VAL A 4 -1.75 -3.36 13.56
CA VAL A 4 -2.45 -2.08 13.43
C VAL A 4 -3.96 -2.30 13.36
N PHE A 5 -4.40 -3.29 12.57
CA PHE A 5 -5.81 -3.66 12.48
C PHE A 5 -6.36 -4.21 13.80
N ASP A 6 -5.57 -5.03 14.50
CA ASP A 6 -5.92 -5.59 15.81
C ASP A 6 -5.93 -4.53 16.93
N GLY A 7 -5.28 -3.38 16.70
CA GLY A 7 -5.38 -2.20 17.55
C GLY A 7 -6.63 -1.34 17.32
N LEU A 8 -7.35 -1.53 16.21
CA LEU A 8 -8.55 -0.73 15.91
C LEU A 8 -9.70 -1.05 16.87
N GLU A 9 -10.53 -0.05 17.16
CA GLU A 9 -11.77 -0.25 17.90
C GLU A 9 -12.75 -1.17 17.14
N ARG A 10 -13.67 -1.82 17.87
CA ARG A 10 -14.57 -2.82 17.30
C ARG A 10 -15.44 -2.29 16.15
N ASP A 11 -15.86 -1.03 16.21
CA ASP A 11 -16.70 -0.45 15.17
C ASP A 11 -15.90 -0.15 13.89
N TRP A 12 -14.63 0.24 14.03
CA TRP A 12 -13.73 0.39 12.89
C TRP A 12 -13.42 -0.95 12.21
N ARG A 13 -13.22 -2.02 12.96
CA ARG A 13 -12.99 -3.36 12.39
C ARG A 13 -14.15 -3.86 11.52
N LYS A 14 -15.37 -3.38 11.76
CA LYS A 14 -16.54 -3.70 10.92
C LYS A 14 -16.50 -2.96 9.58
N ARG A 15 -15.77 -1.86 9.46
CA ARG A 15 -15.70 -0.99 8.26
C ARG A 15 -14.47 -1.26 7.40
N VAL A 16 -13.45 -1.90 7.96
CA VAL A 16 -12.15 -2.13 7.30
C VAL A 16 -12.04 -3.54 6.75
N PHE A 17 -11.69 -3.66 5.47
CA PHE A 17 -11.25 -4.90 4.84
C PHE A 17 -9.73 -4.94 4.79
N ILE A 18 -9.12 -5.91 5.48
CA ILE A 18 -7.68 -6.13 5.52
C ILE A 18 -7.25 -7.15 4.45
N GLN A 19 -6.16 -6.86 3.74
CA GLN A 19 -5.52 -7.77 2.79
C GLN A 19 -5.12 -9.09 3.48
N GLY A 20 -5.43 -10.23 2.85
CA GLY A 20 -5.07 -11.57 3.33
C GLY A 20 -6.26 -12.42 3.83
N ASN A 21 -7.38 -11.79 4.19
CA ASN A 21 -8.57 -12.53 4.65
C ASN A 21 -9.44 -13.08 3.51
N LEU A 22 -9.49 -12.37 2.39
CA LEU A 22 -10.26 -12.73 1.20
C LEU A 22 -9.39 -12.53 -0.04
N SER A 23 -9.81 -13.10 -1.16
CA SER A 23 -9.20 -12.75 -2.44
C SER A 23 -9.35 -11.24 -2.71
N LYS A 24 -8.41 -10.68 -3.48
CA LYS A 24 -8.45 -9.26 -3.88
C LYS A 24 -9.78 -8.91 -4.55
N GLN A 25 -10.24 -9.76 -5.48
CA GLN A 25 -11.49 -9.55 -6.21
C GLN A 25 -12.71 -9.57 -5.29
N GLU A 26 -12.81 -10.53 -4.37
CA GLU A 26 -13.91 -10.57 -3.39
C GLU A 26 -13.90 -9.37 -2.45
N THR A 27 -12.71 -8.91 -2.05
CA THR A 27 -12.54 -7.72 -1.21
C THR A 27 -13.07 -6.48 -1.91
N LEU A 28 -12.71 -6.29 -3.18
CA LEU A 28 -13.19 -5.17 -4.01
C LEU A 28 -14.70 -5.26 -4.24
N ASN A 29 -15.24 -6.45 -4.50
CA ASN A 29 -16.68 -6.65 -4.68
C ASN A 29 -17.46 -6.29 -3.42
N LYS A 30 -17.00 -6.72 -2.23
CA LYS A 30 -17.63 -6.36 -0.95
C LYS A 30 -17.51 -4.88 -0.65
N HIS A 31 -16.37 -4.26 -0.97
CA HIS A 31 -16.19 -2.83 -0.80
C HIS A 31 -17.19 -2.04 -1.66
N LYS A 32 -17.28 -2.35 -2.97
CA LYS A 32 -18.24 -1.71 -3.88
C LYS A 32 -19.69 -1.87 -3.40
N ALA A 33 -20.07 -3.09 -3.00
CA ALA A 33 -21.43 -3.35 -2.49
C ALA A 33 -21.79 -2.53 -1.24
N ARG A 34 -20.83 -2.22 -0.36
CA ARG A 34 -21.06 -1.35 0.80
C ARG A 34 -21.25 0.10 0.39
N VAL A 35 -20.37 0.60 -0.48
CA VAL A 35 -20.47 1.97 -1.00
C VAL A 35 -21.79 2.17 -1.73
N ASP A 36 -22.20 1.20 -2.56
CA ASP A 36 -23.49 1.22 -3.27
C ASP A 36 -24.69 1.22 -2.29
N GLY A 37 -24.53 0.61 -1.11
CA GLY A 37 -25.50 0.61 -0.02
C GLY A 37 -25.50 1.88 0.84
N GLY A 38 -24.60 2.83 0.59
CA GLY A 38 -24.42 4.05 1.40
C GLY A 38 -23.63 3.82 2.71
N ASP A 39 -23.01 2.66 2.88
CA ASP A 39 -22.18 2.34 4.03
C ASP A 39 -20.72 2.77 3.82
N GLU A 40 -20.08 3.20 4.91
CA GLU A 40 -18.65 3.45 4.92
C GLU A 40 -17.84 2.15 4.74
N SER A 41 -16.75 2.23 3.97
CA SER A 41 -15.92 1.08 3.63
C SER A 41 -14.46 1.50 3.43
N VAL A 42 -13.54 0.80 4.08
CA VAL A 42 -12.09 1.08 4.03
C VAL A 42 -11.34 -0.15 3.54
N LEU A 43 -10.47 0.03 2.57
CA LEU A 43 -9.52 -0.99 2.11
C LEU A 43 -8.17 -0.76 2.80
N PHE A 44 -7.62 -1.78 3.45
CA PHE A 44 -6.37 -1.69 4.18
C PHE A 44 -5.40 -2.80 3.75
N GLY A 45 -4.28 -2.40 3.16
CA GLY A 45 -3.35 -3.32 2.50
C GLY A 45 -1.95 -2.74 2.33
N LEU A 46 -1.04 -3.55 1.79
CA LEU A 46 0.27 -3.10 1.34
C LEU A 46 0.15 -2.45 -0.05
N ALA A 47 1.23 -1.85 -0.55
CA ALA A 47 1.28 -1.24 -1.88
C ALA A 47 0.79 -2.19 -2.99
N SER A 48 1.13 -3.48 -2.91
CA SER A 48 0.70 -4.52 -3.85
C SER A 48 -0.83 -4.69 -3.93
N PHE A 49 -1.57 -4.26 -2.91
CA PHE A 49 -3.03 -4.28 -2.96
C PHE A 49 -3.56 -3.25 -3.96
N ALA A 50 -2.98 -2.06 -4.02
CA ALA A 50 -3.44 -0.97 -4.90
C ALA A 50 -3.10 -1.20 -6.39
N GLU A 51 -2.11 -2.04 -6.68
CA GLU A 51 -1.66 -2.29 -8.05
C GLU A 51 -2.79 -2.85 -8.94
N GLY A 52 -3.09 -2.21 -10.06
CA GLY A 52 -4.15 -2.66 -10.97
C GLY A 52 -5.58 -2.62 -10.39
N VAL A 53 -5.80 -1.85 -9.32
CA VAL A 53 -7.15 -1.59 -8.79
C VAL A 53 -7.72 -0.32 -9.41
N ASP A 54 -8.93 -0.43 -9.96
CA ASP A 54 -9.70 0.70 -10.48
C ASP A 54 -10.98 0.90 -9.65
N LEU A 55 -11.03 2.02 -8.93
CA LEU A 55 -12.11 2.43 -8.02
C LEU A 55 -12.52 3.88 -8.33
N PRO A 56 -13.37 4.10 -9.34
CA PRO A 56 -13.79 5.44 -9.73
C PRO A 56 -14.84 6.04 -8.79
N GLY A 57 -14.81 7.37 -8.64
CA GLY A 57 -15.85 8.13 -7.93
C GLY A 57 -15.94 7.78 -6.45
N ALA A 58 -17.16 7.53 -5.95
CA ALA A 58 -17.43 7.22 -4.54
C ALA A 58 -16.73 5.93 -4.06
N TYR A 59 -16.25 5.08 -4.97
CA TYR A 59 -15.48 3.89 -4.59
C TYR A 59 -14.08 4.22 -4.07
N CYS A 60 -13.55 5.43 -4.28
CA CYS A 60 -12.29 5.86 -3.68
C CYS A 60 -12.23 7.39 -3.62
N GLU A 61 -12.64 7.95 -2.48
CA GLU A 61 -12.58 9.40 -2.23
C GLU A 61 -11.28 9.80 -1.50
N HIS A 62 -10.70 8.85 -0.77
CA HIS A 62 -9.52 9.08 0.06
C HIS A 62 -8.49 7.96 -0.12
N VAL A 63 -7.26 8.37 -0.38
CA VAL A 63 -6.08 7.48 -0.37
C VAL A 63 -5.15 7.96 0.73
N VAL A 64 -4.86 7.06 1.69
CA VAL A 64 -3.96 7.34 2.80
C VAL A 64 -2.72 6.47 2.67
N ILE A 65 -1.57 7.10 2.49
CA ILE A 65 -0.26 6.43 2.42
C ILE A 65 0.44 6.67 3.76
N ALA A 66 0.45 5.64 4.62
CA ALA A 66 1.03 5.76 5.97
C ALA A 66 2.55 5.95 5.96
N LYS A 67 3.24 5.43 4.93
CA LYS A 67 4.66 5.64 4.68
C LYS A 67 4.95 5.46 3.20
N ILE A 68 5.94 6.21 2.69
CA ILE A 68 6.44 6.01 1.33
C ILE A 68 7.16 4.65 1.26
N PRO A 69 6.88 3.81 0.25
CA PRO A 69 7.45 2.47 0.15
C PRO A 69 8.88 2.54 -0.42
N PHE A 70 9.85 2.96 0.40
CA PHE A 70 11.25 2.77 0.03
C PHE A 70 11.62 1.29 0.12
N ALA A 71 12.41 0.82 -0.84
CA ALA A 71 12.98 -0.52 -0.82
C ALA A 71 13.80 -0.72 0.46
N VAL A 72 13.82 -1.97 0.96
CA VAL A 72 14.67 -2.32 2.10
C VAL A 72 16.05 -2.62 1.52
N PRO A 73 17.10 -1.87 1.88
CA PRO A 73 18.42 -1.93 1.21
C PRO A 73 19.21 -3.22 1.49
N ASP A 74 18.56 -4.26 2.03
CA ASP A 74 19.17 -5.55 2.33
C ASP A 74 19.25 -6.45 1.08
N ASP A 75 18.76 -6.00 -0.08
CA ASP A 75 18.99 -6.70 -1.34
C ASP A 75 20.46 -6.51 -1.78
N PRO A 76 21.24 -7.59 -1.92
CA PRO A 76 22.65 -7.50 -2.25
C PRO A 76 22.91 -6.87 -3.64
N VAL A 77 21.93 -6.92 -4.56
CA VAL A 77 22.03 -6.27 -5.86
C VAL A 77 21.87 -4.77 -5.73
N GLU A 78 20.89 -4.30 -4.93
CA GLU A 78 20.71 -2.87 -4.65
C GLU A 78 21.90 -2.30 -3.90
N ALA A 79 22.46 -3.05 -2.93
CA ALA A 79 23.65 -2.64 -2.21
C ALA A 79 24.86 -2.47 -3.15
N ALA A 80 25.11 -3.44 -4.04
CA ALA A 80 26.19 -3.35 -5.02
C ALA A 80 25.98 -2.19 -6.01
N LEU A 81 24.74 -1.91 -6.40
CA LEU A 81 24.40 -0.78 -7.25
C LEU A 81 24.64 0.55 -6.53
N ALA A 82 24.23 0.66 -5.27
CA ALA A 82 24.47 1.84 -4.44
C ALA A 82 25.97 2.11 -4.27
N GLU A 83 26.76 1.10 -3.93
CA GLU A 83 28.23 1.21 -3.83
C GLU A 83 28.86 1.70 -5.15
N TRP A 84 28.37 1.20 -6.29
CA TRP A 84 28.86 1.62 -7.61
C TRP A 84 28.52 3.08 -7.94
N ILE A 85 27.34 3.57 -7.54
CA ILE A 85 26.93 4.98 -7.70
C ILE A 85 27.78 5.88 -6.80
N GLU A 86 27.98 5.49 -5.53
CA GLU A 86 28.81 6.23 -4.58
C GLU A 86 30.27 6.31 -5.04
N ALA A 87 30.83 5.22 -5.57
CA ALA A 87 32.19 5.18 -6.10
C ALA A 87 32.42 6.16 -7.26
N ARG A 88 31.35 6.62 -7.92
CA ARG A 88 31.37 7.62 -8.99
C ARG A 88 31.02 9.04 -8.51
N GLY A 89 30.81 9.22 -7.21
CA GLY A 89 30.41 10.48 -6.58
C GLY A 89 28.92 10.81 -6.68
N GLY A 90 28.09 9.83 -7.02
CA GLY A 90 26.63 9.97 -7.09
C GLY A 90 25.94 9.79 -5.74
N ASN A 91 24.61 9.95 -5.73
CA ASN A 91 23.78 9.77 -4.53
C ASN A 91 22.73 8.66 -4.76
N PRO A 92 22.94 7.44 -4.23
CA PRO A 92 22.01 6.32 -4.42
C PRO A 92 20.58 6.61 -3.98
N PHE A 93 20.39 7.44 -2.96
CA PHE A 93 19.03 7.81 -2.53
C PHE A 93 18.29 8.59 -3.62
N MET A 94 18.97 9.56 -4.25
CA MET A 94 18.38 10.36 -5.32
C MET A 94 18.25 9.60 -6.64
N GLU A 95 19.16 8.67 -6.91
CA GLU A 95 19.26 7.98 -8.20
C GLU A 95 18.55 6.62 -8.23
N ILE A 96 18.28 6.01 -7.07
CA ILE A 96 17.61 4.70 -6.95
C ILE A 96 16.33 4.84 -6.12
N ALA A 97 16.46 5.18 -4.83
CA ALA A 97 15.35 5.09 -3.88
C ALA A 97 14.18 6.05 -4.17
N VAL A 98 14.48 7.26 -4.66
CA VAL A 98 13.45 8.24 -5.05
C VAL A 98 12.71 7.81 -6.33
N PRO A 99 13.41 7.44 -7.43
CA PRO A 99 12.76 6.86 -8.61
C PRO A 99 11.87 5.64 -8.31
N ASP A 100 12.31 4.71 -7.46
CA ASP A 100 11.54 3.50 -7.14
C ASP A 100 10.26 3.78 -6.33
N ALA A 101 10.22 4.92 -5.64
CA ALA A 101 9.07 5.36 -4.86
C ALA A 101 8.08 6.25 -5.64
N SER A 102 8.36 6.56 -6.91
CA SER A 102 7.62 7.53 -7.75
C SER A 102 6.54 6.91 -8.64
#